data_AF-A0A0D6ZAD8-F1
#
_entry.id   AF-A0A0D6ZAD8-F1
#
_cell.length_a   1.000
_cell.length_b   1.000
_cell.length_c   1.000
_cell.angle_alpha   90.00
_cell.angle_beta   90.00
_cell.angle_gamma   90.00
#
_symmetry.space_group_name_H-M   'P 1'
#
loop_
_entity.id
_entity.type
_entity.pdbx_description
1 polymer ?
#
loop_
_entity_poly.entity_id
_entity_poly.type
_entity_poly.pdbx_seq_one_letter_code
_entity_poly.pdbx_strand_id
1 'polypeptide(L)'
;MDLAPQEAVVIRNATTVTIPAEEVAKGDTVIIRSGGKIPVDGKIISGQASINESTVTGEPVPKFKQTDSQVFSGTIIDDGYIEMIAEN
;
A
#
# COMPACT_ATOMS: atom_id res chain seq x y z
N MET A 1 17.82 3.31 9.73
CA MET A 1 16.86 2.22 9.99
C MET A 1 15.88 2.27 8.84
N ASP A 2 15.98 1.33 7.91
CA ASP A 2 15.06 1.24 6.77
C ASP A 2 13.65 0.98 7.30
N LEU A 3 12.77 1.95 7.07
CA LEU A 3 11.37 1.90 7.49
C LEU A 3 10.49 1.19 6.44
N ALA A 4 11.07 0.66 5.36
CA ALA A 4 10.33 -0.04 4.30
C ALA A 4 9.79 -1.39 4.82
N PRO A 5 8.59 -1.81 4.38
CA PRO A 5 8.11 -3.15 4.67
C PRO A 5 9.07 -4.17 4.05
N GLN A 6 9.35 -5.26 4.77
CA GLN A 6 10.23 -6.32 4.26
C GLN A 6 9.51 -7.21 3.24
N GLU A 7 8.19 -7.33 3.38
CA GLU A 7 7.34 -8.19 2.56
C GLU A 7 6.10 -7.44 2.08
N ALA A 8 5.58 -7.86 0.94
CA ALA A 8 4.32 -7.41 0.35
C ALA A 8 3.47 -8.62 -0.03
N VAL A 9 2.16 -8.46 0.11
CA VAL A 9 1.19 -9.47 -0.30
C VAL A 9 0.63 -9.06 -1.66
N VAL A 10 0.85 -9.87 -2.70
CA VAL A 10 0.40 -9.57 -4.07
C VAL A 10 -0.53 -10.65 -4.61
N ILE A 11 -1.39 -10.27 -5.56
CA ILE A 11 -2.23 -11.19 -6.31
C ILE A 11 -1.54 -11.48 -7.65
N ARG A 12 -1.03 -12.69 -7.81
CA ARG A 12 -0.43 -13.19 -9.06
C ARG A 12 -1.09 -14.53 -9.42
N ASN A 13 -1.41 -14.73 -10.70
CA ASN A 13 -2.08 -15.95 -11.18
C ASN A 13 -3.36 -16.30 -10.40
N ALA A 14 -4.17 -15.30 -10.05
CA ALA A 14 -5.39 -15.43 -9.23
C ALA A 14 -5.16 -16.01 -7.81
N THR A 15 -3.92 -16.00 -7.33
CA THR A 15 -3.54 -16.44 -5.98
C THR A 15 -2.82 -15.35 -5.22
N THR A 16 -3.00 -15.34 -3.91
CA THR A 16 -2.29 -14.42 -3.03
C THR A 16 -0.95 -15.02 -2.64
N VAL A 17 0.14 -14.29 -2.91
CA VAL A 17 1.51 -14.70 -2.56
C VAL A 17 2.19 -13.59 -1.76
N THR A 18 3.00 -13.98 -0.79
CA THR A 18 3.86 -13.04 -0.05
C THR A 18 5.24 -13.06 -0.69
N ILE A 19 5.74 -11.88 -1.06
CA ILE A 19 7.03 -11.69 -1.73
C ILE A 19 7.81 -10.59 -1.00
N PRO A 20 9.14 -10.52 -1.15
CA PRO A 20 9.90 -9.35 -0.72
C PRO A 20 9.32 -8.07 -1.31
N ALA A 21 9.26 -6.98 -0.54
CA ALA A 21 8.72 -5.71 -1.03
C ALA A 21 9.48 -5.16 -2.25
N GLU A 22 10.77 -5.49 -2.37
CA GLU A 22 11.62 -5.16 -3.52
C GLU A 22 11.28 -5.94 -4.81
N GLU A 23 10.56 -7.06 -4.70
CA GLU A 23 10.11 -7.86 -5.84
C GLU A 23 8.72 -7.45 -6.36
N VAL A 24 8.09 -6.46 -5.74
CA VAL A 24 6.86 -5.86 -6.26
C VAL A 24 7.20 -5.15 -7.56
N ALA A 25 6.49 -5.51 -8.62
CA ALA A 25 6.71 -4.95 -9.94
C ALA A 25 5.50 -4.12 -10.37
N LYS A 26 5.75 -3.10 -11.18
CA LYS A 26 4.70 -2.34 -11.86
C LYS A 26 3.63 -3.25 -12.47
N GLY A 27 2.37 -2.97 -12.14
CA GLY A 27 1.21 -3.74 -12.57
C GLY A 27 0.79 -4.86 -11.63
N ASP A 28 1.59 -5.21 -10.62
CA ASP A 28 1.15 -6.10 -9.55
C ASP A 28 -0.03 -5.49 -8.80
N THR A 29 -0.98 -6.34 -8.41
CA THR A 29 -2.01 -5.97 -7.45
C THR A 29 -1.52 -6.32 -6.05
N VAL A 30 -1.35 -5.30 -5.20
CA VAL A 30 -0.87 -5.42 -3.83
C VAL A 30 -2.04 -5.28 -2.87
N ILE A 31 -2.10 -6.17 -1.88
CA ILE A 31 -3.09 -6.17 -0.81
C ILE A 31 -2.46 -5.56 0.44
N ILE A 32 -3.10 -4.53 1.01
CA ILE A 32 -2.66 -3.91 2.27
C ILE A 32 -3.83 -3.80 3.24
N ARG A 33 -3.61 -4.23 4.47
CA ARG A 33 -4.56 -4.21 5.60
C ARG A 33 -4.14 -3.18 6.64
N SER A 34 -5.03 -2.90 7.60
CA SER A 34 -4.73 -2.07 8.77
C SER A 34 -3.44 -2.52 9.48
N GLY A 35 -2.62 -1.54 9.87
CA GLY A 35 -1.26 -1.71 10.37
C GLY A 35 -0.20 -1.98 9.28
N GLY A 36 -0.62 -2.25 8.04
CA GLY A 36 0.26 -2.48 6.91
C GLY A 36 0.87 -1.20 6.38
N LYS A 37 2.12 -1.29 5.94
CA LYS A 37 2.82 -0.20 5.24
C LYS A 37 2.74 -0.41 3.74
N ILE A 38 2.54 0.67 3.00
CA ILE A 38 2.48 0.66 1.55
C ILE A 38 3.91 0.47 0.99
N PRO A 39 4.19 -0.60 0.23
CA PRO A 39 5.54 -0.94 -0.19
C PRO A 39 6.06 -0.08 -1.34
N VAL A 40 5.20 0.27 -2.30
CA VAL A 40 5.52 1.03 -3.52
C VAL A 40 4.42 2.05 -3.79
N ASP A 41 4.66 3.02 -4.66
CA ASP A 41 3.61 3.97 -5.04
C ASP A 41 2.60 3.29 -5.97
N GLY A 42 1.38 3.81 -5.97
CA GLY A 42 0.40 3.37 -6.95
C GLY A 42 -1.01 3.83 -6.64
N LYS A 43 -1.99 3.14 -7.22
CA LYS A 43 -3.39 3.59 -7.19
C LYS A 43 -4.31 2.51 -6.64
N ILE A 44 -5.22 2.90 -5.75
CA ILE A 44 -6.24 1.99 -5.21
C ILE A 44 -7.17 1.56 -6.34
N ILE A 45 -7.32 0.25 -6.51
CA ILE A 45 -8.26 -0.35 -7.46
C ILE A 45 -9.48 -0.96 -6.75
N SER A 46 -9.37 -1.25 -5.45
CA SER A 46 -10.49 -1.76 -4.65
C SER A 46 -10.31 -1.42 -3.16
N GLY A 47 -11.42 -1.26 -2.44
CA GLY A 47 -11.43 -0.98 -1.01
C GLY A 47 -11.26 0.50 -0.65
N GLN A 48 -11.05 0.73 0.64
CA GLN A 48 -10.90 2.05 1.24
C GLN A 48 -10.17 1.96 2.58
N ALA A 49 -9.43 3.01 2.92
CA ALA A 49 -8.60 3.05 4.11
C ALA A 49 -8.39 4.48 4.63
N SER A 50 -8.17 4.57 5.95
CA SER A 50 -7.54 5.72 6.57
C SER A 50 -6.03 5.53 6.54
N ILE A 51 -5.31 6.44 5.89
CA ILE A 51 -3.87 6.32 5.64
C ILE A 51 -3.12 7.44 6.36
N ASN A 52 -2.17 7.03 7.19
CA ASN A 52 -1.23 7.91 7.86
C ASN A 52 -0.07 8.25 6.92
N GLU A 53 -0.12 9.47 6.39
CA GLU A 53 0.92 10.04 5.53
C GLU A 53 1.97 10.84 6.32
N SER A 54 1.90 10.91 7.66
CA SER A 54 2.79 11.74 8.47
C SER A 54 4.27 11.41 8.25
N THR A 55 4.58 10.16 7.94
CA THR A 55 5.96 9.70 7.66
C THR A 55 6.51 10.30 6.36
N VAL A 56 5.64 10.71 5.43
CA VAL A 56 6.00 11.25 4.12
C VAL A 56 5.75 12.76 4.03
N THR A 57 4.58 13.24 4.45
CA THR A 57 4.18 14.65 4.34
C THR A 57 4.43 15.47 5.61
N GLY A 58 4.63 14.82 6.76
CA GLY A 58 4.67 15.49 8.08
C GLY A 58 3.30 15.89 8.62
N GLU A 59 2.21 15.62 7.91
CA GLU A 59 0.86 15.95 8.37
C GLU A 59 0.35 14.87 9.34
N PRO A 60 -0.06 15.22 10.57
CA PRO A 60 -0.42 14.25 11.59
C PRO A 60 -1.83 13.66 11.41
N VAL A 61 -2.65 14.25 10.54
CA VAL A 61 -4.04 13.83 10.34
C VAL A 61 -4.09 12.76 9.24
N PRO A 62 -4.59 11.55 9.54
CA PRO A 62 -4.77 10.51 8.54
C PRO A 62 -5.72 10.96 7.43
N LYS A 63 -5.43 10.55 6.19
CA LYS A 63 -6.27 10.84 5.02
C LYS A 63 -7.08 9.62 4.65
N PHE A 64 -8.39 9.81 4.50
CA PHE A 64 -9.25 8.79 3.94
C PHE A 64 -9.05 8.68 2.43
N LYS A 65 -8.82 7.46 1.93
CA LYS A 65 -8.63 7.15 0.51
C LYS A 65 -9.45 5.93 0.10
N GLN A 66 -9.87 5.91 -1.15
CA GLN A 66 -10.70 4.86 -1.75
C GLN A 66 -10.26 4.61 -3.20
N THR A 67 -10.97 3.73 -3.92
CA THR A 67 -10.73 3.47 -5.36
C THR A 67 -10.46 4.76 -6.16
N ASP A 68 -9.49 4.66 -7.07
CA ASP A 68 -8.91 5.74 -7.88
C ASP A 68 -8.05 6.77 -7.14
N SER A 69 -7.90 6.65 -5.81
CA SER A 69 -6.96 7.49 -5.06
C SER A 69 -5.52 6.99 -5.22
N GLN A 70 -4.59 7.93 -5.39
CA GLN A 70 -3.14 7.69 -5.34
C GLN A 70 -2.69 7.40 -3.91
N VAL A 71 -1.75 6.47 -3.75
CA VAL A 71 -1.13 6.10 -2.47
C VAL A 71 0.38 6.07 -2.60
N PHE A 72 1.06 6.38 -1.49
CA PHE A 72 2.51 6.60 -1.50
C PHE A 72 3.22 5.56 -0.64
N SER A 73 4.34 5.07 -1.16
CA SER A 73 5.27 4.20 -0.46
C SER A 73 5.67 4.78 0.90
N GLY A 74 5.82 3.90 1.88
CA GLY A 74 6.22 4.28 3.24
C GLY A 74 5.08 4.76 4.15
N THR A 75 3.91 5.11 3.59
CA THR A 75 2.71 5.47 4.37
C THR A 75 2.07 4.23 5.00
N ILE A 76 1.32 4.41 6.09
CA ILE A 76 0.75 3.32 6.89
C ILE A 76 -0.76 3.36 6.80
N ILE A 77 -1.40 2.20 6.63
CA ILE A 77 -2.86 2.08 6.77
C ILE A 77 -3.19 2.01 8.25
N ASP A 78 -3.82 3.05 8.79
CA ASP A 78 -4.28 3.04 10.18
C ASP A 78 -5.49 2.13 10.34
N ASP A 79 -6.46 2.23 9.42
CA ASP A 79 -7.69 1.44 9.43
C ASP A 79 -8.20 1.16 8.02
N GLY A 80 -8.85 0.02 7.84
CA GLY A 80 -9.42 -0.41 6.56
C GLY A 80 -8.53 -1.34 5.74
N TYR A 81 -8.85 -1.44 4.45
CA TYR A 81 -8.30 -2.42 3.51
C TYR A 81 -8.28 -1.84 2.11
N ILE A 82 -7.16 -2.02 1.40
CA ILE A 82 -7.06 -1.64 -0.01
C ILE A 82 -6.40 -2.75 -0.83
N GLU A 83 -6.81 -2.81 -2.08
CA GLU A 83 -6.02 -3.41 -3.15
C GLU A 83 -5.57 -2.26 -4.04
N MET A 84 -4.27 -2.19 -4.31
CA MET A 84 -3.69 -1.18 -5.18
C MET A 84 -2.95 -1.82 -6.34
N ILE A 85 -2.88 -1.13 -7.47
CA ILE A 85 -1.99 -1.48 -8.55
C ILE A 85 -0.67 -0.71 -8.39
N ALA A 86 0.45 -1.41 -8.42
CA ALA A 86 1.78 -0.82 -8.36
C ALA A 86 2.07 -0.01 -9.65
N GLU A 87 2.54 1.23 -9.50
CA GLU A 87 2.85 2.10 -10.65
C GLU A 87 4.34 2.19 -10.99
N ASN A 88 5.21 1.78 -10.06
CA ASN A 88 6.66 1.72 -10.18
C ASN A 88 7.22 0.35 -9.77
#